data_AF-A0A4Q3TNZ3-F1
#
_entry.id   AF-A0A4Q3TNZ3-F1
#
_cell.length_a   1.000
_cell.length_b   1.000
_cell.length_c   1.000
_cell.angle_alpha   90.00
_cell.angle_beta   90.00
_cell.angle_gamma   90.00
#
_symmetry.space_group_name_H-M   'P 1'
#
loop_
_entity.id
_entity.type
_entity.pdbx_description
1 polymer ?
#
loop_
_entity_poly.entity_id
_entity_poly.type
_entity_poly.pdbx_seq_one_letter_code
_entity_poly.pdbx_strand_id
1 'polypeptide(L)'
;VQPHRYTRLRDLMEEFSTCFSDADAVIVADVYPAGETPIEGVDKHALVDGIRRFGHRHVQPLENAAVLPRTIKEEAKPGDLVVLLGAGDITSWAYALPAQLEALS
;
A
#
# COMPACT_ATOMS: atom_id res chain seq x y z
N VAL A 1 1.03 -1.37 1.58
CA VAL A 1 2.17 -0.43 1.72
C VAL A 1 1.70 1.00 1.47
N GLN A 2 2.23 1.96 2.22
CA GLN A 2 2.06 3.40 1.98
C GLN A 2 3.44 4.03 1.70
N PRO A 3 3.71 4.48 0.47
CA PRO A 3 4.93 5.22 0.16
C PRO A 3 4.99 6.53 0.97
N HIS A 4 6.20 6.96 1.35
CA HIS A 4 6.40 8.18 2.14
C HIS A 4 7.32 9.14 1.39
N ARG A 5 6.85 10.38 1.17
CA ARG A 5 7.43 11.43 0.31
C ARG A 5 7.39 11.10 -1.18
N TYR A 6 7.04 12.09 -2.00
CA TYR A 6 7.05 11.99 -3.46
C TYR A 6 8.48 11.91 -3.98
N THR A 7 9.39 12.73 -3.45
CA THR A 7 10.81 12.73 -3.86
C THR A 7 11.45 11.35 -3.65
N ARG A 8 11.21 10.72 -2.49
CA ARG A 8 11.72 9.37 -2.19
C ARG A 8 11.15 8.31 -3.12
N LEU A 9 9.85 8.35 -3.41
CA LEU A 9 9.24 7.39 -4.33
C LEU A 9 9.78 7.56 -5.76
N ARG A 10 9.97 8.80 -6.22
CA ARG A 10 10.58 9.10 -7.51
C ARG A 10 12.00 8.53 -7.60
N ASP A 11 12.82 8.83 -6.60
CA ASP A 11 14.26 8.54 -6.64
C ASP A 11 14.55 7.03 -6.51
N LEU A 12 13.60 6.26 -5.95
CA LEU A 12 13.74 4.82 -5.70
C LEU A 12 12.62 4.00 -6.38
N MET A 13 12.05 4.52 -7.47
CA MET A 13 10.87 3.90 -8.11
C MET A 13 11.15 2.46 -8.54
N GLU A 14 12.33 2.19 -9.10
CA GLU A 14 12.72 0.86 -9.56
C GLU A 14 12.93 -0.11 -8.39
N GLU A 15 13.61 0.33 -7.34
CA GLU A 15 13.85 -0.45 -6.13
C GLU A 15 12.54 -0.80 -5.43
N PHE A 16 11.63 0.18 -5.28
CA PHE A 16 10.29 -0.11 -4.74
C PHE A 16 9.49 -1.05 -5.65
N SER A 17 9.64 -0.95 -6.96
CA SER A 17 8.93 -1.82 -7.89
C SER A 17 9.39 -3.29 -7.84
N THR A 18 10.57 -3.55 -7.30
CA THR A 18 11.18 -4.90 -7.26
C THR A 18 11.19 -5.53 -5.87
N CYS A 19 11.01 -4.75 -4.80
CA CYS A 19 11.19 -5.23 -3.43
C CYS A 19 10.00 -6.00 -2.82
N PHE A 20 8.95 -6.29 -3.58
CA PHE A 20 7.73 -6.94 -3.08
C PHE A 20 7.56 -8.40 -3.53
N SER A 21 8.59 -9.03 -4.10
CA SER A 21 8.50 -10.39 -4.67
C SER A 21 8.06 -11.47 -3.68
N ASP A 22 8.32 -11.27 -2.38
CA ASP A 22 8.00 -12.24 -1.33
C ASP A 22 6.57 -12.13 -0.79
N ALA A 23 5.84 -11.07 -1.16
CA ALA A 23 4.44 -10.92 -0.80
C ALA A 23 3.55 -11.67 -1.80
N ASP A 24 2.53 -12.39 -1.33
CA ASP A 24 1.53 -12.99 -2.22
C ASP A 24 0.59 -11.93 -2.82
N ALA A 25 0.36 -10.85 -2.07
CA ALA A 25 -0.55 -9.76 -2.41
C ALA A 25 0.03 -8.40 -1.97
N VAL A 26 -0.08 -7.38 -2.82
CA VAL A 26 0.35 -6.01 -2.48
C VAL A 26 -0.77 -5.02 -2.73
N ILE A 27 -1.14 -4.27 -1.69
CA ILE A 27 -2.08 -3.15 -1.79
C ILE A 27 -1.30 -1.85 -1.58
N VAL A 28 -1.33 -0.95 -2.56
CA VAL A 28 -0.56 0.31 -2.57
C VAL A 28 -1.47 1.50 -2.26
N ALA A 29 -1.25 2.15 -1.12
CA ALA A 29 -1.97 3.36 -0.74
C ALA A 29 -1.37 4.62 -1.40
N ASP A 30 -2.10 5.74 -1.31
CA ASP A 30 -1.61 7.05 -1.73
C ASP A 30 -0.30 7.42 -1.02
N VAL A 31 0.53 8.20 -1.70
CA VAL A 31 1.80 8.68 -1.16
C VAL A 31 1.51 9.60 0.02
N TYR A 32 2.06 9.28 1.19
CA TYR A 32 2.05 10.20 2.31
C TYR A 32 3.01 11.37 2.01
N PRO A 33 2.51 12.61 1.88
CA PRO A 33 3.27 13.72 1.29
C PRO A 33 4.42 14.19 2.19
N ALA A 34 4.27 14.10 3.51
CA ALA A 34 5.25 14.63 4.49
C ALA A 34 5.71 16.09 4.19
N GLY A 35 4.76 16.93 3.77
CA GLY A 35 4.99 18.34 3.43
C GLY A 35 5.37 18.62 1.97
N GLU A 36 5.49 17.58 1.13
CA GLU A 36 5.81 17.74 -0.30
C GLU A 36 4.55 17.97 -1.14
N THR A 37 4.71 18.74 -2.23
CA THR A 37 3.70 18.85 -3.28
C THR A 37 3.74 17.59 -4.15
N PRO A 38 2.59 17.08 -4.62
CA PRO A 38 2.56 15.97 -5.57
C PRO A 38 3.47 16.21 -6.78
N ILE A 39 4.14 15.14 -7.22
CA ILE A 39 4.97 15.14 -8.41
C ILE A 39 4.25 14.33 -9.49
N GLU A 40 4.12 14.91 -10.69
CA GLU A 40 3.47 14.24 -11.82
C GLU A 40 4.14 12.89 -12.13
N GLY A 41 3.33 11.84 -12.28
CA GLY A 41 3.79 10.47 -12.54
C GLY A 41 4.42 9.76 -11.34
N VAL A 42 4.37 10.35 -10.13
CA VAL A 42 4.91 9.76 -8.91
C VAL A 42 3.78 9.55 -7.92
N ASP A 43 3.02 8.47 -8.11
CA ASP A 43 1.86 8.15 -7.30
C ASP A 43 1.71 6.63 -7.10
N LYS A 44 0.62 6.22 -6.43
CA LYS A 44 0.32 4.80 -6.19
C LYS A 44 0.14 4.01 -7.49
N HIS A 45 -0.39 4.62 -8.55
CA HIS A 45 -0.65 3.94 -9.81
C HIS A 45 0.66 3.66 -10.54
N ALA A 46 1.56 4.65 -10.58
CA ALA A 46 2.91 4.46 -11.13
C ALA A 46 3.65 3.32 -10.41
N LEU A 47 3.57 3.26 -9.08
CA LEU A 47 4.19 2.17 -8.32
C LEU A 47 3.52 0.82 -8.56
N VAL A 48 2.17 0.75 -8.60
CA VAL A 48 1.45 -0.49 -8.94
C VAL A 48 1.86 -1.01 -10.31
N ASP A 49 1.94 -0.13 -11.31
CA ASP A 49 2.33 -0.51 -12.67
C ASP A 49 3.79 -0.95 -12.74
N GLY A 50 4.67 -0.29 -11.98
CA GLY A 50 6.05 -0.74 -11.78
C GLY A 50 6.11 -2.16 -11.21
N ILE A 51 5.44 -2.41 -10.08
CA ILE A 51 5.41 -3.72 -9.42
C ILE A 51 4.86 -4.81 -10.36
N ARG A 52 3.80 -4.51 -11.13
CA ARG A 52 3.27 -5.44 -12.16
C ARG A 52 4.28 -5.71 -13.25
N ARG A 53 4.96 -4.68 -13.76
CA ARG A 53 5.96 -4.80 -14.83
C ARG A 53 7.11 -5.72 -14.43
N PHE A 54 7.48 -5.74 -13.15
CA PHE A 54 8.50 -6.65 -12.61
C PHE A 54 7.97 -8.03 -12.22
N GLY A 55 6.71 -8.36 -12.54
CA GLY A 55 6.18 -9.72 -12.52
C GLY A 55 5.34 -10.09 -11.31
N HIS A 56 5.09 -9.16 -10.38
CA HIS A 56 4.18 -9.42 -9.26
C HIS A 56 2.75 -9.51 -9.77
N ARG A 57 2.09 -10.65 -9.52
CA ARG A 57 0.81 -10.98 -10.17
C ARG A 57 -0.41 -10.37 -9.48
N HIS A 58 -0.33 -10.16 -8.17
CA HIS A 58 -1.46 -9.68 -7.37
C HIS A 58 -1.12 -8.37 -6.66
N VAL A 59 -1.21 -7.27 -7.40
CA VAL A 59 -0.98 -5.92 -6.86
C VAL A 59 -2.11 -4.98 -7.31
N GLN A 60 -2.60 -4.16 -6.38
CA GLN A 60 -3.68 -3.22 -6.64
C GLN A 60 -3.53 -1.91 -5.87
N PRO A 61 -4.03 -0.79 -6.40
CA PRO A 61 -4.10 0.45 -5.64
C PRO A 61 -5.21 0.37 -4.59
N LEU A 62 -4.97 0.92 -3.41
CA LEU A 62 -6.03 1.19 -2.44
C LEU A 62 -6.77 2.45 -2.89
N GLU A 63 -8.11 2.41 -2.92
CA GLU A 63 -8.91 3.57 -3.29
C GLU A 63 -8.69 4.73 -2.31
N ASN A 64 -8.87 4.45 -1.02
CA ASN A 64 -8.60 5.37 0.09
C ASN A 64 -8.52 4.60 1.41
N ALA A 65 -8.12 5.26 2.50
CA ALA A 65 -7.96 4.64 3.81
C ALA A 65 -9.27 4.05 4.40
N ALA A 66 -10.43 4.62 4.06
CA ALA A 66 -11.71 4.20 4.63
C ALA A 66 -12.17 2.82 4.14
N VAL A 67 -11.76 2.43 2.93
CA VAL A 67 -12.10 1.11 2.37
C VAL A 67 -11.14 0.00 2.79
N LEU A 68 -9.99 0.35 3.41
CA LEU A 68 -8.95 -0.61 3.80
C LEU A 68 -9.50 -1.82 4.59
N PRO A 69 -10.35 -1.69 5.62
CA PRO A 69 -10.81 -2.84 6.39
C PRO A 69 -11.60 -3.82 5.53
N ARG A 70 -12.42 -3.30 4.62
CA ARG A 70 -13.19 -4.13 3.69
C ARG A 70 -12.28 -4.82 2.69
N THR A 71 -11.31 -4.11 2.11
CA THR A 71 -10.33 -4.70 1.19
C THR A 71 -9.56 -5.83 1.87
N ILE A 72 -9.08 -5.63 3.10
CA ILE A 72 -8.38 -6.69 3.84
C ILE A 72 -9.31 -7.89 4.12
N LYS A 73 -10.56 -7.65 4.53
CA LYS A 73 -11.54 -8.73 4.80
C LYS A 73 -11.86 -9.56 3.56
N GLU A 74 -11.89 -8.94 2.37
CA GLU A 74 -12.19 -9.62 1.11
C GLU A 74 -10.98 -10.37 0.54
N GLU A 75 -9.75 -9.90 0.81
CA GLU A 75 -8.52 -10.49 0.30
C GLU A 75 -7.92 -11.56 1.22
N ALA A 76 -7.89 -11.31 2.54
CA ALA A 76 -7.17 -12.15 3.50
C ALA A 76 -7.96 -13.40 3.90
N LYS A 77 -7.23 -14.49 4.13
CA LYS A 77 -7.75 -15.79 4.56
C LYS A 77 -7.24 -16.15 5.96
N PRO A 78 -7.91 -17.09 6.66
CA PRO A 78 -7.39 -17.61 7.92
C PRO A 78 -5.97 -18.16 7.75
N GLY A 79 -5.04 -17.63 8.54
CA GLY A 79 -3.61 -17.99 8.49
C GLY A 79 -2.73 -16.98 7.77
N ASP A 80 -3.30 -16.01 7.05
CA ASP A 80 -2.51 -14.97 6.37
C ASP A 80 -1.91 -13.97 7.36
N LEU A 81 -0.71 -13.47 7.04
CA LEU A 81 -0.07 -12.36 7.74
C LEU A 81 -0.30 -11.06 6.96
N VAL A 82 -1.05 -10.13 7.54
CA VAL A 82 -1.27 -8.80 6.96
C VAL A 82 -0.25 -7.82 7.54
N VAL A 83 0.61 -7.24 6.68
CA VAL A 83 1.62 -6.26 7.07
C VAL A 83 1.23 -4.87 6.56
N LEU A 84 0.98 -3.94 7.48
CA LEU A 84 0.84 -2.53 7.16
C LEU A 84 2.21 -1.85 7.24
N LEU A 85 2.78 -1.56 6.07
CA LEU A 85 4.14 -1.05 5.91
C LEU A 85 4.15 0.40 5.43
N GLY A 86 4.81 1.29 6.18
CA GLY A 86 5.06 2.68 5.81
C GLY A 86 5.45 3.52 7.04
N ALA A 87 5.65 4.82 6.84
CA ALA A 87 6.06 5.76 7.89
C ALA A 87 5.10 6.96 8.06
N GLY A 88 3.96 6.94 7.35
CA GLY A 88 2.92 7.97 7.42
C GLY A 88 1.83 7.63 8.43
N ASP A 89 0.60 8.02 8.11
CA ASP A 89 -0.59 7.73 8.91
C ASP A 89 -1.03 6.25 8.87
N ILE A 90 -0.42 5.43 8.01
CA ILE A 90 -0.66 3.97 7.97
C ILE A 90 -0.47 3.27 9.33
N THR A 91 0.38 3.79 10.21
CA THR A 91 0.54 3.29 11.58
C THR A 91 -0.76 3.41 12.37
N SER A 92 -1.48 4.52 12.22
CA SER A 92 -2.79 4.70 12.86
C SER A 92 -3.83 3.73 12.29
N TRP A 93 -3.77 3.43 10.99
CA TRP A 93 -4.64 2.46 10.36
C TRP A 93 -4.37 1.05 10.91
N ALA A 94 -3.10 0.70 11.14
CA ALA A 94 -2.72 -0.60 11.72
C ALA A 94 -3.32 -0.80 13.12
N TYR A 95 -3.32 0.24 13.96
CA TYR A 95 -3.95 0.19 15.28
C TYR A 95 -5.49 0.10 15.20
N ALA A 96 -6.12 0.76 14.23
CA ALA A 96 -7.57 0.77 14.09
C ALA A 96 -8.13 -0.50 13.42
N LEU A 97 -7.34 -1.16 12.56
CA LEU A 97 -7.79 -2.24 11.70
C LEU A 97 -8.47 -3.41 12.43
N PRO A 98 -7.96 -3.94 13.58
CA PRO A 98 -8.61 -5.06 14.25
C PRO A 98 -10.06 -4.77 14.65
N ALA A 99 -10.32 -3.63 15.29
CA ALA A 99 -11.67 -3.22 15.69
C ALA A 99 -12.56 -2.94 14.47
N GLN A 100 -12.00 -2.40 13.38
CA GLN A 100 -12.75 -2.19 12.14
C GLN A 100 -13.14 -3.50 11.46
N LEU A 101 -12.29 -4.54 11.51
CA LEU A 101 -12.62 -5.87 10.99
C LEU A 101 -13.71 -6.57 11.83
N GLU A 102 -13.66 -6.42 13.15
CA GLU A 102 -14.71 -6.90 14.05
C GLU A 102 -16.06 -6.25 13.73
N ALA A 103 -16.08 -4.94 13.50
CA ALA A 103 -17.30 -4.19 13.18
C ALA A 103 -17.92 -4.54 11.80
N LEU A 104 -17.16 -5.16 10.89
CA LEU A 104 -17.66 -5.63 9.60
C LEU A 104 -18.25 -7.04 9.64
N SER A 105 -18.13 -7.74 10.77
CA SER A 105 -18.47 -9.16 10.91
C SER A 105 -19.92 -9.41 11.30
#